data_AF-A0A330MPS9-F1
#
_entry.id   AF-A0A330MPS9-F1
#
_cell.length_a   1.000
_cell.length_b   1.000
_cell.length_c   1.000
_cell.angle_alpha   90.00
_cell.angle_beta   90.00
_cell.angle_gamma   90.00
#
_symmetry.space_group_name_H-M   'P 1'
#
loop_
_entity.id
_entity.type
_entity.pdbx_description
1 polymer ?
#
loop_
_entity_poly.entity_id
_entity_poly.type
_entity_poly.pdbx_seq_one_letter_code
_entity_poly.pdbx_strand_id
1 'polypeptide(L)'
;MSEMKHPILEKSKIIKATIISLIVGAVLLVVAVLPAEYGMDPTGAGELFGFSKLYVPEDAGTTSLGAMVSNSSTPIIKLEKAGSGPTVERPVEADNPPPTTQLSSREDETKVVVPAGKGIEFKIDMLKYGKMKYEWTTSNGEILYFDFHGEVKQEKEVKEVYFESYTIANSNNIVGTFLAPYEGKHGWFFRNTGDEDVVVNLRLKGQYTL
;
A
#
# COMPACT_ATOMS: atom_id res chain seq x y z
N MET A 1 -24.24 -65.01 -12.93
CA MET A 1 -24.82 -63.69 -12.59
C MET A 1 -24.96 -63.65 -11.08
N SER A 2 -24.19 -62.82 -10.38
CA SER A 2 -24.34 -62.70 -8.92
C SER A 2 -25.55 -61.82 -8.61
N GLU A 3 -26.55 -62.38 -7.94
CA GLU A 3 -27.65 -61.62 -7.34
C GLU A 3 -27.09 -60.70 -6.26
N MET A 4 -27.18 -59.39 -6.46
CA MET A 4 -26.92 -58.41 -5.43
C MET A 4 -28.16 -58.30 -4.53
N LYS A 5 -28.08 -58.79 -3.28
CA LYS A 5 -29.07 -58.52 -2.25
C LYS A 5 -28.96 -57.05 -1.83
N HIS A 6 -29.90 -56.22 -2.25
CA HIS A 6 -29.98 -54.85 -1.75
C HIS A 6 -30.48 -54.85 -0.29
N PRO A 7 -29.75 -54.26 0.66
CA PRO A 7 -30.21 -54.16 2.03
C PRO A 7 -31.45 -53.27 2.11
N ILE A 8 -32.57 -53.85 2.55
CA ILE A 8 -33.82 -53.11 2.76
C ILE A 8 -33.66 -52.34 4.08
N LEU A 9 -33.56 -51.02 4.00
CA LEU A 9 -33.42 -50.17 5.19
C LEU A 9 -34.76 -50.10 5.95
N GLU A 10 -34.74 -50.58 7.18
CA GLU A 10 -35.88 -50.47 8.12
C GLU A 10 -36.31 -49.02 8.30
N LYS A 11 -37.62 -48.75 8.25
CA LYS A 11 -38.19 -47.39 8.37
C LYS A 11 -37.71 -46.65 9.63
N SER A 12 -37.56 -47.38 10.74
CA SER A 12 -37.07 -46.83 12.01
C SER A 12 -35.61 -46.37 11.95
N LYS A 13 -34.77 -47.03 11.14
CA LYS A 13 -33.36 -46.63 10.92
C LYS A 13 -33.29 -45.35 10.08
N ILE A 14 -34.15 -45.24 9.07
CA ILE A 14 -34.24 -44.04 8.23
C ILE A 14 -34.64 -42.83 9.10
N ILE A 15 -35.70 -42.96 9.90
CA ILE A 15 -36.17 -41.86 10.77
C ILE A 15 -35.08 -41.42 11.75
N LYS A 16 -34.38 -42.36 12.40
CA LYS A 16 -33.28 -42.04 13.32
C LYS A 16 -32.14 -41.32 12.61
N ALA A 17 -31.73 -41.80 11.44
CA ALA A 17 -30.66 -41.17 10.65
C ALA A 17 -31.03 -39.75 10.22
N THR A 18 -32.29 -39.51 9.83
CA THR A 18 -32.80 -38.17 9.48
C THR A 18 -32.73 -37.22 10.66
N ILE A 19 -33.19 -37.64 11.85
CA ILE A 19 -33.15 -36.79 13.06
C ILE A 19 -31.71 -36.45 13.43
N ILE A 20 -30.81 -37.43 13.44
CA ILE A 20 -29.39 -37.20 13.76
C ILE A 20 -28.77 -36.22 12.76
N SER A 21 -29.04 -36.39 11.46
CA SER A 21 -28.52 -35.50 10.42
C SER A 21 -29.02 -34.07 10.60
N LEU A 22 -30.28 -33.89 10.98
CA LEU A 22 -30.87 -32.58 11.26
C LEU A 22 -30.16 -31.90 12.44
N ILE A 23 -29.90 -32.64 13.52
CA ILE A 23 -29.19 -32.13 14.70
C ILE A 23 -27.75 -31.72 14.34
N VAL A 24 -27.03 -32.59 13.62
CA VAL A 24 -25.65 -32.28 13.17
C VAL A 24 -25.64 -31.05 12.27
N GLY A 25 -26.59 -30.93 11.35
CA GLY A 25 -26.74 -29.76 10.48
C GLY A 25 -26.98 -28.48 11.27
N ALA A 26 -27.84 -28.51 12.29
CA ALA A 26 -28.08 -27.35 13.16
C ALA A 26 -26.82 -26.94 13.94
N VAL A 27 -26.04 -27.92 14.44
CA VAL A 27 -24.77 -27.64 15.12
C VAL A 27 -23.77 -26.99 14.16
N LEU A 28 -23.60 -27.55 12.96
CA LEU A 28 -22.69 -26.98 11.95
C LEU A 28 -23.12 -25.57 11.52
N LEU A 29 -24.43 -25.34 11.36
CA LEU A 29 -24.96 -24.02 11.03
C LEU A 29 -24.52 -22.98 12.08
N VAL A 30 -24.67 -23.29 13.36
CA VAL A 30 -24.39 -22.34 14.44
C VAL A 30 -22.89 -22.19 14.72
N VAL A 31 -22.13 -23.27 14.67
CA VAL A 31 -20.71 -23.27 15.07
C VAL A 31 -19.76 -22.90 13.93
N ALA A 32 -20.11 -23.23 12.68
CA ALA A 32 -19.22 -23.02 11.53
C ALA A 32 -19.79 -22.02 10.52
N VAL A 33 -21.03 -22.21 10.06
CA VAL A 33 -21.59 -21.42 8.95
C VAL A 33 -21.91 -19.99 9.38
N LEU A 34 -22.59 -19.78 10.51
CA LEU A 34 -22.91 -18.43 10.99
C LEU A 34 -21.66 -17.58 11.27
N PRO A 35 -20.62 -18.11 11.93
CA PRO A 35 -19.38 -17.36 12.13
C PRO A 35 -18.62 -17.10 10.83
N ALA A 36 -18.54 -18.08 9.91
CA ALA A 36 -17.74 -17.95 8.69
C ALA A 36 -18.41 -17.09 7.61
N GLU A 37 -19.72 -17.18 7.45
CA GLU A 37 -20.44 -16.51 6.35
C GLU A 37 -21.10 -15.19 6.79
N TYR A 38 -21.52 -15.10 8.05
CA TYR A 38 -22.32 -13.98 8.54
C TYR A 38 -21.66 -13.20 9.69
N GLY A 39 -20.47 -13.62 10.13
CA GLY A 39 -19.74 -12.97 11.23
C GLY A 39 -20.45 -13.06 12.58
N MET A 40 -21.46 -13.93 12.70
CA MET A 40 -22.25 -14.11 13.91
C MET A 40 -21.80 -15.36 14.66
N ASP A 41 -21.23 -15.19 15.85
CA ASP A 41 -20.83 -16.31 16.72
C ASP A 41 -21.61 -16.31 18.05
N PRO A 42 -22.84 -16.86 18.07
CA PRO A 42 -23.66 -16.88 19.28
C PRO A 42 -23.14 -17.82 20.37
N THR A 43 -22.19 -18.71 20.04
CA THR A 43 -21.68 -19.73 20.98
C THR A 43 -20.24 -19.50 21.43
N GLY A 44 -19.50 -18.61 20.75
CA GLY A 44 -18.06 -18.41 20.92
C GLY A 44 -17.20 -19.53 20.32
N ALA A 45 -17.82 -20.57 19.74
CA ALA A 45 -17.12 -21.70 19.16
C ALA A 45 -16.51 -21.36 17.80
N GLY A 46 -17.13 -20.46 17.04
CA GLY A 46 -16.60 -19.97 15.76
C GLY A 46 -15.25 -19.28 15.93
N GLU A 47 -15.11 -18.45 16.96
CA GLU A 47 -13.85 -17.79 17.31
C GLU A 47 -12.82 -18.81 17.83
N LEU A 48 -13.24 -19.74 18.70
CA LEU A 48 -12.38 -20.79 19.25
C LEU A 48 -11.77 -21.69 18.18
N PHE A 49 -12.57 -22.10 17.20
CA PHE A 49 -12.13 -22.94 16.08
C PHE A 49 -11.56 -22.14 14.90
N GLY A 50 -11.63 -20.80 14.94
CA GLY A 50 -11.09 -19.90 13.92
C GLY A 50 -11.97 -19.71 12.68
N PHE A 51 -13.22 -20.17 12.69
CA PHE A 51 -14.18 -19.97 11.59
C PHE A 51 -14.55 -18.50 11.40
N SER A 52 -14.59 -17.71 12.47
CA SER A 52 -14.88 -16.26 12.40
C SER A 52 -13.85 -15.47 11.57
N LYS A 53 -12.64 -16.02 11.36
CA LYS A 53 -11.60 -15.39 10.52
C LYS A 53 -11.90 -15.47 9.02
N LEU A 54 -12.86 -16.30 8.63
CA LEU A 54 -13.26 -16.48 7.23
C LEU A 54 -14.32 -15.46 6.78
N TYR A 55 -14.94 -14.77 7.74
CA TYR A 55 -15.98 -13.78 7.44
C TYR A 55 -15.41 -12.56 6.72
N VAL A 56 -15.98 -12.28 5.56
CA VAL A 56 -15.68 -11.09 4.75
C VAL A 56 -16.99 -10.29 4.60
N PRO A 57 -17.08 -9.06 5.13
CA PRO A 57 -18.27 -8.23 4.97
C PRO A 57 -18.55 -7.96 3.48
N GLU A 58 -19.82 -7.96 3.06
CA GLU A 58 -20.22 -7.68 1.66
C GLU A 58 -19.75 -6.29 1.17
N ASP A 59 -19.54 -5.33 2.08
CA ASP A 59 -18.97 -4.00 1.78
C ASP A 59 -17.44 -4.00 1.63
N ALA A 60 -16.75 -5.13 1.84
CA ALA A 60 -15.31 -5.28 1.63
C ALA A 60 -14.95 -5.60 0.16
N GLY A 61 -15.84 -5.29 -0.78
CA GLY A 61 -15.64 -5.43 -2.21
C GLY A 61 -14.61 -4.46 -2.79
N THR A 62 -13.32 -4.72 -2.52
CA THR A 62 -12.15 -4.52 -3.42
C THR A 62 -10.79 -4.76 -2.75
N THR A 63 -10.70 -5.35 -1.55
CA THR A 63 -9.37 -5.68 -1.00
C THR A 63 -9.42 -6.91 -0.10
N SER A 64 -9.37 -8.11 -0.67
CA SER A 64 -9.06 -9.31 0.13
C SER A 64 -8.24 -10.32 -0.66
N LEU A 65 -7.00 -9.90 -0.94
CA LEU A 65 -5.83 -10.77 -1.12
C LEU A 65 -4.75 -10.43 -0.09
N GLY A 66 -5.14 -9.80 1.04
CA GLY A 66 -4.22 -9.16 1.98
C GLY A 66 -4.49 -9.47 3.46
N ALA A 67 -5.09 -10.61 3.78
CA ALA A 67 -5.27 -11.02 5.18
C ALA A 67 -4.02 -11.70 5.75
N MET A 68 -2.87 -11.04 5.64
CA MET A 68 -1.70 -11.19 6.53
C MET A 68 -0.89 -9.88 6.51
N VAL A 69 -1.47 -8.80 7.02
CA VAL A 69 -0.65 -7.66 7.49
C VAL A 69 -1.07 -7.38 8.92
N SER A 70 -0.15 -7.73 9.82
CA SER A 70 -0.12 -7.26 11.20
C SER A 70 -0.55 -5.80 11.28
N ASN A 71 -1.36 -5.46 12.28
CA ASN A 71 -1.54 -4.08 12.74
C ASN A 71 -0.19 -3.53 13.24
N SER A 72 0.72 -3.25 12.32
CA SER A 72 1.81 -2.31 12.50
C SER A 72 1.15 -0.94 12.49
N SER A 73 0.82 -0.44 13.68
CA SER A 73 0.48 0.97 13.85
C SER A 73 1.65 1.80 13.31
N THR A 74 1.58 2.21 12.05
CA THR A 74 2.55 3.17 11.50
C THR A 74 2.39 4.45 12.30
N PRO A 75 3.45 4.98 12.92
CA PRO A 75 3.35 6.16 13.76
C PRO A 75 2.80 7.35 12.94
N ILE A 76 1.94 8.16 13.55
CA ILE A 76 1.38 9.35 12.92
C ILE A 76 2.52 10.30 12.57
N ILE A 77 2.62 10.65 11.29
CA ILE A 77 3.56 11.65 10.79
C ILE A 77 3.04 13.03 11.20
N LYS A 78 3.91 13.84 11.80
CA LYS A 78 3.56 15.17 12.32
C LYS A 78 4.13 16.28 11.43
N LEU A 79 3.57 17.49 11.58
CA LEU A 79 3.93 18.66 10.77
C LEU A 79 5.43 18.99 10.81
N GLU A 80 6.07 18.84 11.97
CA GLU A 80 7.51 19.13 12.15
C GLU A 80 8.46 18.23 11.34
N LYS A 81 7.93 17.18 10.70
CA LYS A 81 8.72 16.30 9.82
C LYS A 81 8.79 16.79 8.38
N ALA A 82 7.98 17.78 7.99
CA ALA A 82 7.96 18.29 6.62
C ALA A 82 9.10 19.28 6.36
N GLY A 83 9.93 18.98 5.38
CA GLY A 83 10.99 19.84 4.88
C GLY A 83 12.21 19.96 5.79
N SER A 84 13.06 20.93 5.45
CA SER A 84 14.28 21.23 6.21
C SER A 84 14.00 21.78 7.60
N GLY A 85 14.93 21.55 8.53
CA GLY A 85 14.87 22.08 9.89
C GLY A 85 14.94 23.62 9.94
N PRO A 86 14.58 24.24 11.08
CA PRO A 86 14.45 25.69 11.22
C PRO A 86 15.77 26.47 11.08
N THR A 87 16.91 25.78 11.13
CA THR A 87 18.25 26.36 11.00
C THR A 87 18.76 26.37 9.56
N VAL A 88 18.08 25.70 8.63
CA VAL A 88 18.46 25.63 7.22
C VAL A 88 17.73 26.74 6.46
N GLU A 89 18.47 27.74 5.99
CA GLU A 89 17.88 28.85 5.25
C GLU A 89 17.43 28.43 3.84
N ARG A 90 16.26 28.91 3.42
CA ARG A 90 15.75 28.70 2.06
C ARG A 90 16.59 29.51 1.05
N PRO A 91 17.20 28.88 0.03
CA PRO A 91 18.01 29.58 -0.96
C PRO A 91 17.20 30.62 -1.73
N VAL A 92 17.83 31.76 -2.03
CA VAL A 92 17.21 32.86 -2.78
C VAL A 92 16.88 32.45 -4.22
N GLU A 93 17.62 31.49 -4.77
CA GLU A 93 17.42 30.94 -6.11
C GLU A 93 16.05 30.27 -6.28
N ALA A 94 15.41 29.86 -5.18
CA ALA A 94 14.05 29.33 -5.21
C ALA A 94 13.04 30.36 -5.77
N ASP A 95 13.34 31.65 -5.59
CA ASP A 95 12.50 32.78 -5.99
C ASP A 95 12.86 33.33 -7.38
N ASN A 96 13.86 32.76 -8.07
CA ASN A 96 14.17 33.12 -9.45
C ASN A 96 12.94 33.00 -10.36
N PRO A 97 12.80 33.86 -11.39
CA PRO A 97 11.69 33.76 -12.34
C PRO A 97 11.77 32.45 -13.12
N PRO A 98 10.63 31.88 -13.56
CA PRO A 98 10.63 30.71 -14.42
C PRO A 98 11.28 31.01 -15.78
N PRO A 99 11.94 30.03 -16.41
CA PRO A 99 12.54 30.23 -17.73
C PRO A 99 11.46 30.39 -18.81
N THR A 100 11.79 31.13 -19.87
CA THR A 100 10.89 31.35 -21.02
C THR A 100 10.62 30.06 -21.81
N THR A 101 11.58 29.13 -21.82
CA THR A 101 11.47 27.84 -22.49
C THR A 101 11.59 26.72 -21.46
N GLN A 102 10.63 25.81 -21.48
CA GLN A 102 10.60 24.63 -20.61
C GLN A 102 11.30 23.43 -21.27
N LEU A 103 11.60 22.41 -20.46
CA LEU A 103 12.10 21.13 -20.96
C LEU A 103 11.06 20.45 -21.86
N SER A 104 11.53 19.66 -22.82
CA SER A 104 10.68 18.82 -23.65
C SER A 104 9.96 17.76 -22.82
N SER A 105 8.71 17.48 -23.16
CA SER A 105 7.94 16.42 -22.52
C SER A 105 8.51 15.05 -22.87
N ARG A 106 8.70 14.19 -21.87
CA ARG A 106 9.14 12.78 -22.02
C ARG A 106 8.32 11.85 -21.13
N GLU A 107 8.45 10.55 -21.36
CA GLU A 107 7.81 9.49 -20.58
C GLU A 107 8.82 8.39 -20.30
N ASP A 108 8.93 7.98 -19.03
CA ASP A 108 9.89 6.98 -18.57
C ASP A 108 9.22 6.06 -17.54
N GLU A 109 9.65 4.80 -17.54
CA GLU A 109 9.28 3.80 -16.54
C GLU A 109 10.57 3.16 -16.02
N THR A 110 10.68 3.01 -14.70
CA THR A 110 11.86 2.44 -14.05
C THR A 110 11.49 1.66 -12.80
N LYS A 111 12.43 0.84 -12.34
CA LYS A 111 12.33 0.07 -11.10
C LYS A 111 13.40 0.52 -10.13
N VAL A 112 13.00 0.86 -8.91
CA VAL A 112 13.88 1.24 -7.83
C VAL A 112 13.83 0.15 -6.77
N VAL A 113 14.96 -0.50 -6.50
CA VAL A 113 15.09 -1.48 -5.42
C VAL A 113 15.39 -0.71 -4.13
N VAL A 114 14.55 -0.86 -3.12
CA VAL A 114 14.72 -0.29 -1.78
C VAL A 114 15.08 -1.43 -0.82
N PRO A 115 16.36 -1.60 -0.48
CA PRO A 115 16.79 -2.75 0.29
C PRO A 115 16.20 -2.77 1.70
N ALA A 116 16.08 -3.97 2.28
CA ALA A 116 15.63 -4.18 3.65
C ALA A 116 16.37 -3.25 4.64
N GLY A 117 15.61 -2.57 5.52
CA GLY A 117 16.12 -1.61 6.51
C GLY A 117 16.78 -0.34 5.95
N LYS A 118 16.84 -0.14 4.63
CA LYS A 118 17.53 0.98 3.99
C LYS A 118 16.58 2.02 3.40
N GLY A 119 17.13 3.18 3.12
CA GLY A 119 16.47 4.23 2.36
C GLY A 119 17.26 4.55 1.10
N ILE A 120 16.54 4.88 0.03
CA ILE A 120 17.08 5.21 -1.29
C ILE A 120 16.32 6.44 -1.82
N GLU A 121 17.02 7.26 -2.59
CA GLU A 121 16.44 8.38 -3.31
C GLU A 121 16.35 8.09 -4.80
N PHE A 122 15.25 8.54 -5.41
CA PHE A 122 15.13 8.68 -6.85
C PHE A 122 14.81 10.14 -7.16
N LYS A 123 15.64 10.79 -7.97
CA LYS A 123 15.56 12.23 -8.28
C LYS A 123 15.52 12.46 -9.78
N ILE A 124 14.85 13.54 -10.15
CA ILE A 124 14.83 14.13 -11.48
C ILE A 124 15.17 15.62 -11.38
N ASP A 125 15.72 16.20 -12.44
CA ASP A 125 15.90 17.65 -12.53
C ASP A 125 14.71 18.28 -13.27
N MET A 126 14.16 19.35 -12.70
CA MET A 126 13.05 20.12 -13.29
C MET A 126 13.35 21.61 -13.25
N LEU A 127 12.86 22.33 -14.27
CA LEU A 127 12.81 23.78 -14.26
C LEU A 127 11.60 24.27 -13.45
N LYS A 128 11.68 25.49 -12.91
CA LYS A 128 10.53 26.12 -12.24
C LYS A 128 9.31 26.14 -13.17
N TYR A 129 8.17 25.73 -12.63
CA TYR A 129 6.89 25.53 -13.32
C TYR A 129 6.86 24.44 -14.40
N GLY A 130 7.90 23.61 -14.49
CA GLY A 130 7.83 22.34 -15.20
C GLY A 130 6.73 21.46 -14.62
N LYS A 131 5.97 20.80 -15.49
CA LYS A 131 4.85 19.93 -15.10
C LYS A 131 5.21 18.46 -15.27
N MET A 132 4.74 17.65 -14.33
CA MET A 132 4.94 16.20 -14.29
C MET A 132 3.65 15.51 -13.87
N LYS A 133 3.35 14.37 -14.49
CA LYS A 133 2.47 13.33 -13.94
C LYS A 133 3.36 12.19 -13.47
N TYR A 134 3.01 11.59 -12.35
CA TYR A 134 3.75 10.46 -11.81
C TYR A 134 2.79 9.43 -11.22
N GLU A 135 3.22 8.19 -11.26
CA GLU A 135 2.67 7.10 -10.46
C GLU A 135 3.80 6.21 -9.96
N TRP A 136 3.63 5.66 -8.76
CA TRP A 136 4.47 4.56 -8.31
C TRP A 136 3.68 3.54 -7.49
N THR A 137 4.17 2.31 -7.50
CA THR A 137 3.62 1.18 -6.74
C THR A 137 4.75 0.29 -6.22
N THR A 138 4.56 -0.37 -5.08
CA THR A 138 5.43 -1.46 -4.64
C THR A 138 4.96 -2.78 -5.25
N SER A 139 5.90 -3.59 -5.73
CA SER A 139 5.60 -4.81 -6.49
C SER A 139 4.93 -5.91 -5.65
N ASN A 140 5.23 -5.93 -4.36
CA ASN A 140 4.73 -6.91 -3.37
C ASN A 140 3.63 -6.32 -2.47
N GLY A 141 3.18 -5.08 -2.72
CA GLY A 141 2.17 -4.41 -1.91
C GLY A 141 2.65 -3.90 -0.55
N GLU A 142 3.94 -4.05 -0.23
CA GLU A 142 4.53 -3.56 1.02
C GLU A 142 4.44 -2.03 1.13
N ILE A 143 4.17 -1.56 2.34
CA ILE A 143 4.05 -0.13 2.63
C ILE A 143 5.45 0.43 2.88
N LEU A 144 5.82 1.48 2.14
CA LEU A 144 7.04 2.22 2.36
C LEU A 144 6.72 3.58 2.98
N TYR A 145 7.59 4.04 3.88
CA TYR A 145 7.65 5.46 4.18
C TYR A 145 8.26 6.16 2.96
N PHE A 146 7.66 7.27 2.54
CA PHE A 146 8.25 8.12 1.51
C PHE A 146 8.14 9.60 1.83
N ASP A 147 9.08 10.37 1.29
CA ASP A 147 9.03 11.82 1.23
C ASP A 147 9.24 12.27 -0.21
N PHE A 148 8.18 12.77 -0.84
CA PHE A 148 8.27 13.48 -2.11
C PHE A 148 8.67 14.92 -1.85
N HIS A 149 9.90 15.28 -2.21
CA HIS A 149 10.51 16.56 -1.90
C HIS A 149 11.29 17.13 -3.08
N GLY A 150 11.72 18.39 -2.95
CA GLY A 150 12.64 19.01 -3.88
C GLY A 150 13.77 19.75 -3.19
N GLU A 151 14.89 19.89 -3.90
CA GLU A 151 16.09 20.62 -3.52
C GLU A 151 16.30 21.73 -4.54
N VAL A 152 16.50 22.95 -4.04
CA VAL A 152 16.70 24.11 -4.91
C VAL A 152 18.07 23.99 -5.58
N LYS A 153 18.14 24.27 -6.87
CA LYS A 153 19.43 24.40 -7.56
C LYS A 153 20.15 25.66 -7.04
N GLN A 154 21.27 25.44 -6.36
CA GLN A 154 22.11 26.52 -5.85
C GLN A 154 23.35 26.70 -6.73
N GLU A 155 23.84 27.93 -6.88
CA GLU A 155 25.06 28.21 -7.66
C GLU A 155 26.31 27.71 -6.95
N LYS A 156 26.30 27.69 -5.62
CA LYS A 156 27.40 27.26 -4.77
C LYS A 156 27.01 26.01 -4.01
N GLU A 157 27.96 25.10 -3.90
CA GLU A 157 27.82 23.93 -3.05
C GLU A 157 27.75 24.38 -1.58
N VAL A 158 26.74 23.88 -0.87
CA VAL A 158 26.50 24.17 0.54
C VAL A 158 26.62 22.87 1.34
N LYS A 159 26.98 22.98 2.62
CA LYS A 159 27.13 21.81 3.49
C LYS A 159 25.78 21.18 3.87
N GLU A 160 24.76 22.01 4.03
CA GLU A 160 23.39 21.59 4.34
C GLU A 160 22.50 22.03 3.19
N VAL A 161 21.95 21.05 2.47
CA VAL A 161 21.06 21.29 1.33
C VAL A 161 19.66 21.57 1.87
N TYR A 162 19.10 22.71 1.48
CA TYR A 162 17.70 22.99 1.72
C TYR A 162 16.82 22.15 0.81
N PHE A 163 15.86 21.46 1.41
CA PHE A 163 14.77 20.78 0.73
C PHE A 163 13.40 21.13 1.31
N GLU A 164 12.38 21.03 0.47
CA GLU A 164 10.98 21.20 0.82
C GLU A 164 10.20 19.92 0.52
N SER A 165 9.51 19.37 1.53
CA SER A 165 8.66 18.19 1.38
C SER A 165 7.27 18.59 0.88
N TYR A 166 6.83 17.96 -0.20
CA TYR A 166 5.49 18.15 -0.78
C TYR A 166 4.49 17.15 -0.22
N THR A 167 4.93 15.91 0.03
CA THR A 167 4.08 14.86 0.59
C THR A 167 4.94 13.86 1.33
N ILE A 168 4.63 13.65 2.61
CA ILE A 168 5.21 12.58 3.42
C ILE A 168 4.08 11.64 3.82
N ALA A 169 4.22 10.36 3.51
CA ALA A 169 3.24 9.36 3.91
C ALA A 169 3.87 7.95 4.00
N ASN A 170 3.12 7.03 4.60
CA ASN A 170 3.37 5.60 4.46
C ASN A 170 2.35 5.10 3.43
N SER A 171 2.82 4.60 2.29
CA SER A 171 1.94 4.04 1.25
C SER A 171 2.68 2.97 0.45
N ASN A 172 1.91 2.11 -0.20
CA ASN A 172 2.40 1.19 -1.22
C ASN A 172 2.10 1.67 -2.65
N ASN A 173 1.29 2.72 -2.81
CA ASN A 173 1.04 3.35 -4.11
C ASN A 173 0.68 4.84 -4.00
N ILE A 174 1.04 5.63 -5.02
CA ILE A 174 0.61 7.02 -5.20
C ILE A 174 0.45 7.33 -6.69
N VAL A 175 -0.53 8.16 -7.04
CA VAL A 175 -0.67 8.80 -8.36
C VAL A 175 -0.83 10.30 -8.15
N GLY A 176 -0.15 11.11 -8.94
CA GLY A 176 -0.23 12.56 -8.78
C GLY A 176 0.20 13.36 -10.00
N THR A 177 -0.07 14.67 -9.91
CA THR A 177 0.49 15.67 -10.81
C THR A 177 1.28 16.66 -9.99
N PHE A 178 2.39 17.15 -10.53
CA PHE A 178 3.30 18.05 -9.85
C PHE A 178 3.64 19.24 -10.75
N LEU A 179 3.76 20.41 -10.12
CA LEU A 179 4.26 21.64 -10.72
C LEU A 179 5.47 22.06 -9.88
N ALA A 180 6.66 22.07 -10.48
CA ALA A 180 7.89 22.39 -9.77
C ALA A 180 7.85 23.84 -9.24
N PRO A 181 7.96 24.07 -7.91
CA PRO A 181 7.93 25.42 -7.35
C PRO A 181 9.21 26.22 -7.63
N TYR A 182 10.32 25.54 -7.95
CA TYR A 182 11.62 26.11 -8.28
C TYR A 182 12.41 25.18 -9.22
N GLU A 183 13.48 25.71 -9.82
CA GLU A 183 14.44 24.90 -10.56
C GLU A 183 15.30 24.09 -9.58
N GLY A 184 15.48 22.81 -9.86
CA GLY A 184 16.31 21.93 -9.04
C GLY A 184 15.91 20.47 -9.13
N LYS A 185 16.34 19.71 -8.12
CA LYS A 185 16.07 18.28 -8.02
C LYS A 185 14.74 18.08 -7.35
N HIS A 186 13.94 17.14 -7.85
CA HIS A 186 12.66 16.75 -7.27
C HIS A 186 12.59 15.23 -7.27
N GLY A 187 12.01 14.63 -6.25
CA GLY A 187 12.00 13.18 -6.19
C GLY A 187 11.55 12.60 -4.87
N TRP A 188 11.66 11.29 -4.79
CA TRP A 188 11.18 10.51 -3.66
C TRP A 188 12.36 9.94 -2.91
N PHE A 189 12.40 10.20 -1.61
CA PHE A 189 13.08 9.34 -0.68
C PHE A 189 12.13 8.21 -0.29
N PHE A 190 12.54 6.96 -0.46
CA PHE A 190 11.83 5.78 0.01
C PHE A 190 12.60 5.15 1.17
N ARG A 191 11.89 4.74 2.23
CA ARG A 191 12.46 3.99 3.35
C ARG A 191 11.70 2.69 3.53
N ASN A 192 12.45 1.60 3.45
CA ASN A 192 11.98 0.27 3.79
C ASN A 192 12.41 -0.06 5.23
N THR A 193 11.43 -0.28 6.10
CA THR A 193 11.66 -0.72 7.50
C THR A 193 11.47 -2.21 7.68
N GLY A 194 11.09 -2.94 6.62
CA GLY A 194 10.98 -4.39 6.60
C GLY A 194 12.33 -5.09 6.48
N ASP A 195 12.26 -6.42 6.45
CA ASP A 195 13.39 -7.35 6.42
C ASP A 195 13.66 -7.95 5.03
N GLU A 196 12.81 -7.66 4.04
CA GLU A 196 13.01 -8.02 2.63
C GLU A 196 13.13 -6.79 1.73
N ASP A 197 13.82 -6.94 0.59
CA ASP A 197 13.94 -5.88 -0.41
C ASP A 197 12.58 -5.59 -1.07
N VAL A 198 12.25 -4.30 -1.23
CA VAL A 198 11.01 -3.87 -1.88
C VAL A 198 11.33 -3.21 -3.21
N VAL A 199 10.62 -3.62 -4.28
CA VAL A 199 10.78 -3.02 -5.62
C VAL A 199 9.66 -2.02 -5.87
N VAL A 200 10.01 -0.76 -6.05
CA VAL A 200 9.12 0.32 -6.48
C VAL A 200 9.13 0.40 -8.01
N ASN A 201 7.97 0.26 -8.64
CA ASN A 201 7.77 0.59 -10.05
C ASN A 201 7.36 2.06 -10.14
N LEU A 202 8.11 2.87 -10.88
CA LEU A 202 7.89 4.31 -11.01
C LEU A 202 7.67 4.65 -12.48
N ARG A 203 6.62 5.41 -12.78
CA ARG A 203 6.35 5.93 -14.11
C ARG A 203 6.13 7.43 -14.06
N LEU A 204 6.79 8.13 -14.97
CA LEU A 204 6.85 9.58 -15.02
C LEU A 204 6.51 10.07 -16.42
N LYS A 205 5.75 11.16 -16.51
CA LYS A 205 5.43 11.82 -17.78
C LYS A 205 5.41 13.33 -17.62
N GLY A 206 6.27 14.05 -18.33
CA GLY A 206 6.32 15.50 -18.24
C GLY A 206 7.67 16.10 -18.59
N GLN A 207 7.93 17.28 -18.03
CA GLN A 207 9.04 18.16 -18.38
C GLN A 207 10.17 18.04 -17.35
N TYR A 208 11.04 17.05 -17.54
CA TYR A 208 12.14 16.75 -16.63
C TYR A 208 13.34 16.11 -17.35
N THR A 209 14.46 16.02 -16.65
CA THR A 209 15.61 15.18 -17.02
C THR A 209 15.94 14.18 -15.90
N LEU A 210 16.51 13.03 -16.28
CA LEU A 210 16.96 11.98 -15.37
C LEU A 210 18.42 12.21 -14.95
#